data_AF-A0A933ZC01-F1
#
_entry.id   AF-A0A933ZC01-F1
#
_cell.length_a   1.000
_cell.length_b   1.000
_cell.length_c   1.000
_cell.angle_alpha   90.00
_cell.angle_beta   90.00
_cell.angle_gamma   90.00
#
_symmetry.space_group_name_H-M   'P 1'
#
loop_
_entity.id
_entity.type
_entity.pdbx_description
1 polymer ?
#
loop_
_entity_poly.entity_id
_entity_poly.type
_entity_poly.pdbx_seq_one_letter_code
_entity_poly.pdbx_strand_id
1 'polypeptide(L)'
;MRSLTVKPLRSKLGMTQQAFASLLGISFVSVNKWENGGSTPTGLSAVLLALLESALHVHPPLHVVQALRSAGGDPLAVVRALTELERIHGQTRT
;
A
#
# COMPACT_ATOMS: atom_id res chain seq x y z
N MET A 1 15.14 -0.92 10.04
CA MET A 1 13.98 -0.79 9.11
C MET A 1 13.47 -2.18 8.80
N ARG A 2 12.18 -2.47 9.04
CA ARG A 2 11.59 -3.76 8.64
C ARG A 2 11.64 -3.85 7.12
N SER A 3 12.19 -4.95 6.60
CA SER A 3 12.17 -5.23 5.16
C SER A 3 10.72 -5.46 4.75
N LEU A 4 10.12 -4.47 4.09
CA LEU A 4 8.76 -4.54 3.56
C LEU A 4 8.77 -5.45 2.35
N THR A 5 8.47 -6.72 2.55
CA THR A 5 8.26 -7.64 1.44
C THR A 5 6.94 -7.28 0.76
N VAL A 6 7.01 -6.86 -0.51
CA VAL A 6 5.85 -6.39 -1.29
C VAL A 6 4.82 -7.50 -1.49
N LYS A 7 5.31 -8.73 -1.72
CA LYS A 7 4.48 -9.90 -2.03
C LYS A 7 3.50 -10.26 -0.90
N PRO A 8 3.89 -10.33 0.39
CA PRO A 8 2.93 -10.52 1.48
C PRO A 8 1.85 -9.45 1.59
N LEU A 9 2.20 -8.17 1.43
CA LEU A 9 1.20 -7.07 1.43
C LEU A 9 0.18 -7.28 0.31
N ARG A 10 0.67 -7.55 -0.91
CA ARG A 10 -0.19 -7.85 -2.05
C ARG A 10 -1.06 -9.08 -1.84
N SER A 11 -0.49 -10.17 -1.32
CA SER A 11 -1.23 -11.41 -1.04
C SER A 11 -2.33 -11.22 0.00
N LYS A 12 -2.10 -10.39 1.03
CA LYS A 12 -3.12 -10.04 2.02
C LYS A 12 -4.33 -9.32 1.40
N LEU A 13 -4.12 -8.63 0.28
CA LEU A 13 -5.18 -7.99 -0.51
C LEU A 13 -5.81 -8.92 -1.56
N GLY A 14 -5.28 -10.14 -1.77
CA GLY A 14 -5.79 -11.08 -2.77
C GLY A 14 -5.59 -10.65 -4.22
N MET A 15 -4.55 -9.84 -4.50
CA MET A 15 -4.37 -9.19 -5.81
C MET A 15 -3.27 -9.81 -6.66
N THR A 16 -3.43 -9.72 -7.99
CA THR A 16 -2.33 -9.91 -8.94
C THR A 16 -1.33 -8.75 -8.84
N GLN A 17 -0.11 -8.94 -9.36
CA GLN A 17 0.89 -7.86 -9.39
C GLN A 17 0.38 -6.64 -10.17
N GLN A 18 -0.33 -6.84 -11.28
CA GLN A 18 -0.91 -5.77 -12.09
C GLN A 18 -2.00 -5.00 -11.33
N ALA A 19 -2.91 -5.71 -10.67
CA ALA A 19 -3.99 -5.08 -9.89
C ALA A 19 -3.41 -4.27 -8.72
N PHE A 20 -2.40 -4.81 -8.05
CA PHE A 20 -1.71 -4.12 -6.95
C PHE A 20 -0.98 -2.86 -7.43
N ALA A 21 -0.26 -2.96 -8.56
CA ALA A 21 0.43 -1.83 -9.17
C ALA A 21 -0.55 -0.72 -9.53
N SER A 22 -1.65 -1.06 -10.21
CA SER A 22 -2.70 -0.11 -10.59
C SER A 22 -3.38 0.53 -9.38
N LEU A 23 -3.62 -0.23 -8.31
CA LEU A 23 -4.25 0.28 -7.10
C LEU A 23 -3.39 1.36 -6.41
N LEU A 24 -2.07 1.17 -6.44
CA LEU A 24 -1.11 2.06 -5.77
C LEU A 24 -0.58 3.19 -6.66
N GLY A 25 -0.94 3.22 -7.96
CA GLY A 25 -0.36 4.17 -8.90
C GLY A 25 1.12 3.92 -9.21
N ILE A 26 1.56 2.66 -9.10
CA ILE A 26 2.95 2.24 -9.35
C ILE A 26 3.02 1.43 -10.64
N SER A 27 4.16 1.46 -11.34
CA SER A 27 4.35 0.59 -12.50
C SER A 27 4.37 -0.89 -12.12
N PHE A 28 3.77 -1.74 -12.97
CA PHE A 28 3.85 -3.20 -12.84
C PHE A 28 5.32 -3.70 -12.82
N VAL A 29 6.18 -3.08 -13.63
CA VAL A 29 7.62 -3.44 -13.72
C VAL A 29 8.31 -3.25 -12.37
N SER A 30 8.00 -2.18 -11.64
CA SER A 30 8.54 -1.94 -10.30
C SER A 30 8.10 -3.04 -9.32
N VAL A 31 6.79 -3.36 -9.28
CA VAL A 31 6.26 -4.42 -8.41
C VAL A 31 6.91 -5.77 -8.73
N ASN A 32 7.03 -6.10 -10.02
CA ASN A 32 7.68 -7.34 -10.45
C ASN A 32 9.14 -7.43 -10.00
N LYS A 33 9.92 -6.35 -10.19
CA LYS A 33 11.33 -6.31 -9.75
C LYS A 33 11.45 -6.44 -8.23
N TRP A 34 10.61 -5.75 -7.47
CA TRP A 34 10.64 -5.81 -6.00
C TRP A 34 10.29 -7.20 -5.48
N GLU A 35 9.29 -7.86 -6.07
CA GLU A 35 8.88 -9.20 -5.64
C GLU A 35 9.87 -10.30 -6.06
N ASN A 36 10.66 -10.08 -7.12
CA ASN A 36 11.66 -11.01 -7.62
C ASN A 36 13.10 -10.68 -7.18
N GLY A 37 13.29 -9.70 -6.29
CA GLY A 37 14.61 -9.32 -5.78
C GLY A 37 15.50 -8.55 -6.76
N GLY A 38 14.96 -8.07 -7.88
CA GLY A 38 15.69 -7.26 -8.86
C GLY A 38 16.01 -5.83 -8.39
N SER A 39 15.23 -5.31 -7.44
CA SER A 39 15.51 -4.07 -6.72
C SER A 39 14.70 -4.00 -5.43
N THR A 40 14.93 -2.98 -4.60
CA THR A 40 14.10 -2.67 -3.43
C THR A 40 13.33 -1.37 -3.62
N PRO A 41 12.14 -1.22 -3.00
CA PRO A 41 11.44 0.06 -2.99
C PRO A 41 12.29 1.12 -2.27
N THR A 42 12.34 2.33 -2.82
CA THR A 42 13.04 3.48 -2.23
C THR A 42 12.18 4.73 -2.31
N GLY A 43 12.59 5.81 -1.62
CA GLY A 43 11.92 7.11 -1.65
C GLY A 43 10.43 7.00 -1.31
N LEU A 44 9.60 7.66 -2.14
CA LEU A 44 8.14 7.69 -1.96
C LEU A 44 7.49 6.30 -2.02
N SER A 45 8.02 5.37 -2.82
CA SER A 45 7.46 4.01 -2.88
C SER A 45 7.69 3.24 -1.59
N ALA A 46 8.84 3.42 -0.92
CA ALA A 46 9.08 2.81 0.38
C ALA A 46 8.15 3.38 1.46
N VAL A 47 7.94 4.70 1.46
CA VAL A 47 6.99 5.36 2.38
C VAL A 47 5.57 4.87 2.13
N LEU A 48 5.13 4.82 0.88
CA LEU A 48 3.81 4.34 0.50
C LEU A 48 3.54 2.90 0.97
N LEU A 49 4.51 2.00 0.80
CA LEU A 49 4.39 0.61 1.27
C LEU A 49 4.37 0.51 2.80
N ALA A 50 5.08 1.39 3.50
CA ALA A 50 5.04 1.47 4.96
C ALA A 50 3.66 1.94 5.47
N LEU A 51 3.10 2.98 4.84
CA LEU A 51 1.74 3.46 5.12
C LEU A 51 0.70 2.37 4.85
N LEU A 52 0.86 1.61 3.76
CA LEU A 52 -0.01 0.49 3.44
C LEU A 52 0.08 -0.63 4.48
N GLU A 53 1.30 -1.01 4.90
CA GLU A 53 1.50 -2.01 5.96
C GLU A 53 0.83 -1.57 7.26
N SER A 54 1.05 -0.32 7.66
CA SER A 54 0.45 0.30 8.84
C SER A 54 -1.07 0.27 8.77
N ALA A 55 -1.66 0.75 7.67
CA ALA A 55 -3.10 0.72 7.46
C ALA A 55 -3.68 -0.71 7.52
N LEU A 56 -3.00 -1.70 6.94
CA LEU A 56 -3.41 -3.11 7.00
C LEU A 56 -3.22 -3.76 8.37
N HIS A 57 -2.45 -3.15 9.26
CA HIS A 57 -2.32 -3.61 10.64
C HIS A 57 -3.54 -3.19 11.47
N VAL A 58 -4.08 -2.00 11.22
CA VAL A 58 -5.15 -1.40 12.03
C VAL A 58 -6.54 -1.55 11.42
N HIS A 59 -6.65 -1.73 10.11
CA HIS A 59 -7.92 -1.82 9.39
C HIS A 59 -8.07 -3.16 8.63
N PRO A 60 -9.30 -3.68 8.48
CA PRO A 60 -9.57 -4.83 7.63
C PRO A 60 -9.15 -4.57 6.17
N PRO A 61 -8.62 -5.58 5.44
CA PRO A 61 -8.17 -5.40 4.04
C PRO A 61 -9.22 -4.78 3.11
N LEU A 62 -10.50 -5.16 3.25
CA LEU A 62 -11.57 -4.61 2.43
C LEU A 62 -11.73 -3.09 2.61
N HIS A 63 -11.58 -2.59 3.84
CA HIS A 63 -11.68 -1.16 4.13
C HIS A 63 -10.55 -0.37 3.47
N VAL A 64 -9.31 -0.87 3.59
CA VAL A 64 -8.12 -0.28 2.94
C VAL A 64 -8.28 -0.29 1.42
N VAL A 65 -8.73 -1.40 0.84
CA VAL A 65 -8.96 -1.52 -0.61
C VAL A 65 -10.04 -0.54 -1.08
N GLN A 66 -11.11 -0.35 -0.32
CA GLN A 66 -12.16 0.59 -0.69
C GLN A 66 -11.64 2.03 -0.70
N ALA A 67 -10.86 2.44 0.30
CA ALA A 67 -10.23 3.74 0.34
C ALA A 67 -9.29 3.97 -0.87
N LEU A 68 -8.44 2.98 -1.18
CA LEU A 68 -7.52 3.05 -2.31
C LEU A 68 -8.23 3.04 -3.67
N ARG A 69 -9.34 2.31 -3.82
CA ARG A 69 -10.14 2.33 -5.05
C ARG A 69 -10.75 3.70 -5.31
N SER A 70 -11.21 4.40 -4.26
CA SER A 70 -11.70 5.78 -4.38
C SER A 70 -10.61 6.76 -4.82
N ALA A 71 -9.34 6.46 -4.56
CA ALA A 71 -8.20 7.25 -5.04
C ALA A 71 -7.87 6.99 -6.52
N GLY A 72 -8.42 5.93 -7.14
CA GLY A 72 -8.27 5.68 -8.58
C GLY A 72 -6.85 5.42 -9.07
N GLY A 73 -5.91 5.08 -8.18
CA GLY A 73 -4.49 4.93 -8.52
C GLY A 73 -3.74 6.25 -8.75
N ASP A 74 -4.34 7.40 -8.44
CA ASP A 74 -3.61 8.67 -8.42
C ASP A 74 -2.61 8.69 -7.23
N PRO A 75 -1.30 8.92 -7.45
CA PRO A 75 -0.31 8.80 -6.39
C PRO A 75 -0.57 9.71 -5.17
N LEU A 76 -1.04 10.94 -5.40
CA LEU A 76 -1.31 11.88 -4.30
C LEU A 76 -2.56 11.48 -3.53
N ALA A 77 -3.63 11.11 -4.23
CA ALA A 77 -4.87 10.63 -3.62
C ALA A 77 -4.65 9.33 -2.82
N VAL A 78 -3.80 8.42 -3.33
CA VAL A 78 -3.44 7.18 -2.64
C VAL A 78 -2.73 7.48 -1.32
N VAL A 79 -1.73 8.37 -1.32
CA VAL A 79 -1.04 8.77 -0.08
C VAL A 79 -2.02 9.40 0.90
N ARG A 80 -2.87 10.34 0.44
CA ARG A 80 -3.89 10.97 1.30
C ARG A 80 -4.85 9.96 1.92
N ALA A 81 -5.32 8.98 1.14
CA ALA A 81 -6.21 7.94 1.62
C ALA A 81 -5.57 7.12 2.75
N LEU A 82 -4.30 6.73 2.59
CA LEU A 82 -3.59 5.96 3.61
C LEU A 82 -3.29 6.77 4.86
N THR A 83 -2.89 8.04 4.73
CA THR A 83 -2.67 8.92 5.87
C THR A 83 -3.95 9.17 6.67
N GLU A 84 -5.11 9.30 6.02
CA GLU A 84 -6.38 9.47 6.74
C GLU A 84 -6.77 8.20 7.52
N LEU A 85 -6.51 7.02 6.97
CA LEU A 85 -6.72 5.75 7.68
C LEU A 85 -5.86 5.66 8.95
N GLU A 86 -4.62 6.16 8.93
CA GLU A 86 -3.78 6.23 10.13
C GLU A 86 -4.32 7.23 11.16
N ARG A 87 -4.80 8.39 10.70
CA ARG A 87 -5.31 9.45 11.57
C ARG A 87 -6.57 9.01 12.34
N ILE A 88 -7.47 8.29 11.68
CA ILE A 88 -8.70 7.75 12.30
C ILE A 88 -8.34 6.79 13.45
N HIS A 89 -7.32 5.95 13.27
CA HIS A 89 -6.88 5.02 14.32
C HIS A 89 -6.34 5.73 15.57
N GLY A 90 -5.66 6.86 15.40
CA GLY A 90 -5.15 7.66 16.53
C GLY A 90 -6.23 8.30 17.40
N GLN A 91 -7.45 8.47 16.88
CA GLN A 91 -8.57 9.11 17.60
C GLN A 91 -9.43 8.14 18.41
N THR A 92 -9.32 6.83 18.19
CA THR A 92 -10.13 5.81 18.90
C THR A 92 -9.46 5.29 20.19
N ARG A 93 -8.32 5.87 20.60
CA ARG A 93 -7.52 5.45 21.77
C ARG A 93 -7.66 6.38 23.00
N THR A 94 -8.80 7.04 23.16
CA THR A 94 -9.21 7.81 24.36
C THR A 94 -10.44 7.18 24.97
#